data_AF-A0A9P4P1Y3-F1
#
_entry.id   AF-A0A9P4P1Y3-F1
#
_cell.length_a   1.000
_cell.length_b   1.000
_cell.length_c   1.000
_cell.angle_alpha   90.00
_cell.angle_beta   90.00
_cell.angle_gamma   90.00
#
_symmetry.space_group_name_H-M   'P 1'
#
loop_
_entity.id
_entity.type
_entity.pdbx_description
1 polymer ?
#
loop_
_entity_poly.entity_id
_entity_poly.type
_entity_poly.pdbx_seq_one_letter_code
_entity_poly.pdbx_strand_id
1 'polypeptide(L)'
;MRSQLLRLSRSRITPSPPVSNIRKRFASHDHHDAGSKESFGKGFYIAVAALPTFYIVYKLSRGSGEDQPYLTRVIKSYDHWRDTYLARNALHTQMVDQAGADRLLFLNARAADTKPVVELKHQDVFNHGSPYNVPAGQGTINLDKVIAHYEKQNAEQEQERLERAQKGGGKQSISTASW
;
A
#
# COMPACT_ATOMS: atom_id res chain seq x y z
N MET A 1 -28.39 -35.61 39.90
CA MET A 1 -28.75 -34.25 40.38
C MET A 1 -27.62 -33.29 40.04
N ARG A 2 -27.95 -32.12 39.46
CA ARG A 2 -27.10 -30.94 39.17
C ARG A 2 -26.08 -31.13 38.03
N SER A 3 -26.38 -30.86 36.76
CA SER A 3 -26.76 -29.60 36.08
C SER A 3 -25.84 -28.41 36.41
N GLN A 4 -25.12 -27.94 35.39
CA GLN A 4 -24.85 -26.53 35.00
C GLN A 4 -23.59 -26.47 34.11
N LEU A 5 -23.47 -25.70 33.04
CA LEU A 5 -24.36 -25.11 32.03
C LEU A 5 -23.38 -24.37 31.07
N LEU A 6 -23.68 -24.39 29.78
CA LEU A 6 -22.88 -23.77 28.71
C LEU A 6 -22.63 -22.27 28.96
N ARG A 7 -21.39 -21.83 28.79
CA ARG A 7 -21.06 -20.41 28.60
C ARG A 7 -21.26 -20.03 27.14
N LEU A 8 -22.39 -19.38 26.85
CA LEU A 8 -22.67 -18.75 25.56
C LEU A 8 -21.78 -17.52 25.36
N SER A 9 -21.07 -17.49 24.24
CA SER A 9 -20.37 -16.33 23.69
C SER A 9 -21.41 -15.29 23.25
N ARG A 10 -21.34 -14.08 23.81
CA ARG A 10 -22.25 -12.98 23.50
C ARG A 10 -21.57 -12.03 22.53
N SER A 11 -21.90 -12.13 21.24
CA SER A 11 -21.50 -11.19 20.20
C SER A 11 -22.10 -9.80 20.48
N ARG A 12 -21.25 -8.78 20.54
CA ARG A 12 -21.66 -7.39 20.74
C ARG A 12 -22.03 -6.78 19.38
N ILE A 13 -23.33 -6.70 19.09
CA ILE A 13 -23.88 -6.01 17.92
C ILE A 13 -24.00 -4.53 18.30
N THR A 14 -23.33 -3.64 17.56
CA THR A 14 -23.51 -2.18 17.67
C THR A 14 -24.75 -1.77 16.87
N PRO A 15 -25.71 -1.01 17.44
CA PRO A 15 -26.84 -0.51 16.67
C PRO A 15 -26.43 0.66 15.76
N SER A 16 -26.80 0.58 14.48
CA SER A 16 -26.73 1.69 13.53
C SER A 16 -27.82 2.75 13.82
N PRO A 17 -27.57 4.06 13.64
CA PRO A 17 -28.58 5.09 13.86
C PRO A 17 -29.69 5.04 12.80
N PRO A 18 -30.95 5.40 13.15
CA PRO A 18 -32.04 5.45 12.20
C PRO A 18 -31.92 6.65 11.25
N VAL A 19 -32.03 6.40 9.95
CA VAL A 19 -32.14 7.45 8.92
C VAL A 19 -33.57 7.99 8.92
N SER A 20 -33.76 9.22 9.41
CA SER A 20 -35.04 9.92 9.36
C SER A 20 -35.30 10.47 7.96
N ASN A 21 -36.11 9.76 7.16
CA ASN A 21 -36.62 10.24 5.88
C ASN A 21 -37.70 11.32 6.10
N ILE A 22 -37.30 12.59 6.18
CA ILE A 22 -38.23 13.71 6.21
C ILE A 22 -38.63 14.05 4.77
N ARG A 23 -39.73 13.48 4.28
CA ARG A 23 -40.40 13.98 3.07
C ARG A 23 -41.10 15.30 3.40
N LYS A 24 -40.48 16.42 3.09
CA LYS A 24 -41.13 17.73 3.09
C LYS A 24 -42.14 17.79 1.94
N ARG A 25 -43.43 17.65 2.25
CA ARG A 25 -44.50 18.00 1.32
C ARG A 25 -44.70 19.51 1.43
N PHE A 26 -44.46 20.22 0.34
CA PHE A 26 -44.82 21.64 0.22
C PHE A 26 -46.35 21.71 0.08
N ALA A 27 -47.02 22.21 1.10
CA ALA A 27 -48.41 22.64 1.00
C ALA A 27 -48.40 24.09 0.53
N SER A 28 -48.89 24.33 -0.69
CA SER A 28 -49.20 25.65 -1.22
C SER A 28 -50.42 26.19 -0.48
N HIS A 29 -50.21 27.19 0.38
CA HIS A 29 -51.29 28.07 0.83
C HIS A 29 -51.02 29.45 0.22
N ASP A 30 -51.89 29.78 -0.73
CA ASP A 30 -51.99 31.09 -1.35
C ASP A 30 -52.83 31.96 -0.41
N HIS A 31 -52.18 32.93 0.24
CA HIS A 31 -52.84 33.95 1.05
C HIS A 31 -52.46 35.31 0.46
N HIS A 32 -53.39 35.87 -0.32
CA HIS A 32 -53.35 37.27 -0.71
C HIS A 32 -53.56 38.13 0.53
N ASP A 33 -52.46 38.64 1.09
CA ASP A 33 -52.50 39.62 2.17
C ASP A 33 -51.96 40.96 1.68
N ALA A 34 -52.65 42.02 2.10
CA ALA A 34 -52.51 43.35 1.57
C ALA A 34 -51.15 43.98 1.87
N GLY A 35 -50.45 44.47 0.83
CA GLY A 35 -49.43 45.51 0.94
C GLY A 35 -48.29 45.28 1.93
N SER A 36 -47.82 44.03 2.11
CA SER A 36 -46.68 43.76 2.97
C SER A 36 -45.38 44.11 2.24
N LYS A 37 -44.53 44.93 2.87
CA LYS A 37 -43.20 45.27 2.35
C LYS A 37 -42.36 44.00 2.28
N GLU A 38 -42.24 43.40 1.10
CA GLU A 38 -41.45 42.20 0.89
C GLU A 38 -39.97 42.49 1.22
N SER A 39 -39.52 42.08 2.40
CA SER A 39 -38.12 42.25 2.79
C SER A 39 -37.26 41.32 1.95
N PHE A 40 -36.13 41.83 1.43
CA PHE A 40 -35.17 41.01 0.70
C PHE A 40 -34.82 39.73 1.46
N GLY A 41 -34.83 38.59 0.75
CA GLY A 41 -34.52 37.30 1.36
C GLY A 41 -33.11 37.28 1.96
N LYS A 42 -32.87 36.39 2.93
CA LYS A 42 -31.57 36.26 3.62
C LYS A 42 -30.37 36.14 2.67
N GLY A 43 -30.57 35.50 1.51
CA GLY A 43 -29.55 35.36 0.47
C GLY A 43 -29.05 36.69 -0.10
N PHE A 44 -29.91 37.70 -0.21
CA PHE A 44 -29.52 39.04 -0.69
C PHE A 44 -28.54 39.70 0.28
N TYR A 45 -28.81 39.64 1.59
CA TYR A 45 -27.90 40.18 2.59
C TYR A 45 -26.56 39.44 2.64
N ILE A 46 -26.56 38.11 2.41
CA ILE A 46 -25.32 37.33 2.29
C ILE A 46 -24.51 37.79 1.08
N ALA A 47 -25.15 37.99 -0.07
CA ALA A 47 -24.49 38.46 -1.28
C ALA A 47 -23.93 39.89 -1.12
N VAL A 48 -24.69 40.79 -0.52
CA VAL A 48 -24.22 42.16 -0.23
C VAL A 48 -23.08 42.16 0.78
N ALA A 49 -23.12 41.29 1.80
CA ALA A 49 -22.04 41.14 2.77
C ALA A 49 -20.79 40.46 2.18
N ALA A 50 -20.94 39.61 1.15
CA ALA A 50 -19.82 38.93 0.51
C ALA A 50 -18.86 39.89 -0.19
N LEU A 51 -19.38 40.98 -0.79
CA LEU A 51 -18.56 41.99 -1.48
C LEU A 51 -17.50 42.66 -0.58
N PRO A 52 -17.87 43.30 0.56
CA PRO A 52 -16.88 43.88 1.46
C PRO A 52 -16.03 42.80 2.15
N THR A 53 -16.60 41.64 2.46
CA THR A 53 -15.85 40.53 3.07
C THR A 53 -14.71 40.07 2.14
N PHE A 54 -15.00 39.88 0.85
CA PHE A 54 -14.00 39.49 -0.14
C PHE A 54 -12.92 40.58 -0.32
N TYR A 55 -13.31 41.86 -0.28
CA TYR A 55 -12.35 42.97 -0.34
C TYR A 55 -11.38 42.98 0.86
N ILE A 56 -11.90 42.74 2.08
CA ILE A 56 -11.08 42.65 3.30
C ILE A 56 -10.12 41.47 3.21
N VAL A 57 -10.61 40.29 2.82
CA VAL A 57 -9.78 39.09 2.65
C VAL A 57 -8.68 39.32 1.60
N TYR A 58 -9.03 39.96 0.48
CA TYR A 58 -8.09 40.32 -0.57
C TYR A 58 -7.00 41.28 -0.09
N LYS A 59 -7.37 42.30 0.70
CA LYS A 59 -6.41 43.23 1.33
C LYS A 59 -5.51 42.54 2.36
N LEU A 60 -6.04 41.61 3.16
CA LEU A 60 -5.24 40.82 4.10
C LEU A 60 -4.30 39.83 3.40
N SER A 61 -4.71 39.33 2.22
CA SER A 61 -3.94 38.40 1.40
C SER A 61 -2.81 39.08 0.63
N ARG A 62 -3.00 40.32 0.17
CA ARG A 62 -1.93 41.11 -0.47
C ARG A 62 -1.10 41.83 0.58
N GLY A 63 0.05 41.26 0.92
CA GLY A 63 1.04 41.89 1.79
C GLY A 63 1.49 43.22 1.19
N SER A 64 1.58 44.26 2.01
CA SER A 64 2.09 45.57 1.60
C SER A 64 3.60 45.61 1.82
N GLY A 65 4.38 45.02 0.91
CA GLY A 65 5.85 45.12 0.91
C GLY A 65 6.59 43.80 0.74
N GLU A 66 7.90 43.83 1.07
CA GLU A 66 8.83 42.69 1.07
C GLU A 66 8.53 41.67 2.20
N ASP A 67 7.71 42.07 3.18
CA ASP A 67 7.25 41.24 4.29
C ASP A 67 6.09 40.31 3.91
N GLN A 68 6.08 39.10 4.51
CA GLN A 68 5.03 38.12 4.25
C GLN A 68 3.65 38.61 4.72
N PRO A 69 2.57 38.37 3.94
CA PRO A 69 1.24 38.81 4.30
C PRO A 69 0.79 38.24 5.66
N TYR A 70 -0.03 39.01 6.37
CA TYR A 70 -0.52 38.67 7.72
C TYR A 70 -1.11 37.27 7.80
N LEU A 71 -1.92 36.88 6.80
CA LEU A 71 -2.50 35.55 6.71
C LEU A 71 -1.44 34.45 6.64
N THR A 72 -0.38 34.64 5.85
CA THR A 72 0.71 33.67 5.76
C THR A 72 1.47 33.54 7.07
N ARG A 73 1.66 34.64 7.81
CA ARG A 73 2.28 34.59 9.15
C ARG A 73 1.45 33.79 10.15
N VAL A 74 0.13 33.96 10.14
CA VAL A 74 -0.78 33.17 10.99
C VAL A 74 -0.77 31.71 10.57
N ILE A 75 -0.78 31.41 9.27
CA ILE A 75 -0.67 30.04 8.77
C ILE A 75 0.65 29.40 9.22
N LYS A 76 1.77 30.11 9.07
CA LYS A 76 3.10 29.67 9.52
C LYS A 76 3.17 29.39 11.00
N SER A 77 2.46 30.15 11.83
CA SER A 77 2.41 29.88 13.28
C SER A 77 1.81 28.51 13.61
N TYR A 78 0.99 27.95 12.71
CA TYR A 78 0.39 26.63 12.86
C TYR A 78 1.24 25.50 12.26
N ASP A 79 2.24 25.82 11.44
CA ASP A 79 3.06 24.81 10.76
C ASP A 79 3.84 23.94 11.74
N HIS A 80 4.17 24.44 12.95
CA HIS A 80 4.77 23.63 14.00
C HIS A 80 4.00 22.32 14.28
N TRP A 81 2.67 22.39 14.33
CA TRP A 81 1.85 21.18 14.53
C TRP A 81 1.97 20.24 13.34
N ARG A 82 1.89 20.77 12.10
CA ARG A 82 2.06 19.98 10.88
C ARG A 82 3.41 19.28 10.87
N ASP A 83 4.48 19.98 11.18
CA ASP A 83 5.83 19.44 11.22
C ASP A 83 5.95 18.31 12.24
N THR A 84 5.35 18.45 13.43
CA THR A 84 5.36 17.36 14.42
C THR A 84 4.58 16.13 13.95
N TYR A 85 3.46 16.30 13.25
CA TYR A 85 2.70 15.19 12.69
C TYR A 85 3.46 14.53 11.53
N LEU A 86 4.07 15.32 10.65
CA LEU A 86 4.90 14.83 9.56
C LEU A 86 6.11 14.06 10.08
N ALA A 87 6.79 14.58 11.11
CA ALA A 87 7.92 13.90 11.74
C ALA A 87 7.52 12.55 12.36
N ARG A 88 6.38 12.50 13.06
CA ARG A 88 5.84 11.25 13.63
C ARG A 88 5.47 10.24 12.54
N ASN A 89 4.82 10.69 11.48
CA ASN A 89 4.42 9.83 10.37
C ASN A 89 5.65 9.28 9.64
N ALA A 90 6.66 10.12 9.40
CA ALA A 90 7.93 9.71 8.80
C ALA A 90 8.63 8.64 9.66
N LEU A 91 8.68 8.84 10.98
CA LEU A 91 9.27 7.90 11.92
C LEU A 91 8.50 6.57 11.92
N HIS A 92 7.16 6.61 11.90
CA HIS A 92 6.33 5.41 11.80
C HIS A 92 6.60 4.63 10.50
N THR A 93 6.65 5.30 9.35
CA THR A 93 6.95 4.66 8.07
C THR A 93 8.33 4.00 8.09
N GLN A 94 9.35 4.70 8.59
CA GLN A 94 10.70 4.13 8.73
C GLN A 94 10.73 2.89 9.62
N MET A 95 10.00 2.89 10.74
CA MET A 95 9.91 1.72 11.62
C MET A 95 9.21 0.54 10.94
N VAL A 96 8.17 0.78 10.16
CA VAL A 96 7.47 -0.26 9.39
C VAL A 96 8.39 -0.85 8.31
N ASP A 97 9.13 -0.01 7.60
CA ASP A 97 10.06 -0.46 6.57
C ASP A 97 11.18 -1.32 7.16
N GLN A 98 11.77 -0.88 8.28
CA GLN A 98 12.78 -1.65 9.00
C GLN A 98 12.21 -2.97 9.54
N ALA A 99 11.03 -2.96 10.15
CA ALA A 99 10.38 -4.18 10.64
C ALA A 99 10.05 -5.16 9.50
N GLY A 100 9.72 -4.65 8.31
CA GLY A 100 9.55 -5.45 7.10
C GLY A 100 10.84 -6.12 6.66
N ALA A 101 11.94 -5.37 6.63
CA ALA A 101 13.27 -5.90 6.31
C ALA A 101 13.70 -6.99 7.31
N ASP A 102 13.54 -6.74 8.61
CA ASP A 102 13.90 -7.70 9.66
C ASP A 102 13.04 -8.97 9.58
N ARG A 103 11.74 -8.84 9.26
CA ARG A 103 10.86 -9.99 9.03
C ARG A 103 11.37 -10.87 7.89
N LEU A 104 11.82 -10.28 6.79
CA LEU A 104 12.39 -11.05 5.68
C LEU A 104 13.67 -11.78 6.10
N LEU A 105 14.51 -11.15 6.93
CA LEU A 105 15.67 -11.81 7.51
C LEU A 105 15.26 -12.99 8.38
N PHE A 106 14.29 -12.85 9.28
CA PHE A 106 13.86 -13.95 10.15
C PHE A 106 13.18 -15.11 9.39
N LEU A 107 12.46 -14.81 8.31
CA LEU A 107 11.88 -15.84 7.45
C LEU A 107 12.96 -16.68 6.77
N ASN A 108 14.03 -16.04 6.30
CA ASN A 108 15.14 -16.73 5.62
C ASN A 108 16.16 -17.33 6.59
N ALA A 109 16.40 -16.72 7.75
CA ALA A 109 17.34 -17.20 8.76
C ALA A 109 16.91 -18.58 9.32
N ARG A 110 15.60 -18.81 9.46
CA ARG A 110 15.08 -20.14 9.84
C ARG A 110 15.32 -21.19 8.75
N ALA A 111 15.43 -20.82 7.48
CA ALA A 111 15.78 -21.76 6.42
C ALA A 111 17.29 -22.07 6.40
N ALA A 112 18.14 -21.15 6.86
CA ALA A 112 19.60 -21.28 6.79
C ALA A 112 20.23 -22.00 7.99
N ASP A 113 19.73 -21.79 9.22
CA ASP A 113 20.42 -22.22 10.44
C ASP A 113 19.77 -23.43 11.16
N THR A 114 18.49 -23.70 10.92
CA THR A 114 17.90 -24.96 11.36
C THR A 114 18.12 -26.04 10.31
N LYS A 115 19.04 -26.98 10.59
CA LYS A 115 19.00 -28.30 9.94
C LYS A 115 17.55 -28.79 9.98
N PRO A 116 17.02 -29.35 8.89
CA PRO A 116 15.65 -29.86 8.88
C PRO A 116 15.51 -30.83 10.06
N VAL A 117 14.57 -30.53 10.95
CA VAL A 117 14.30 -31.38 12.11
C VAL A 117 13.66 -32.65 11.57
N VAL A 118 14.48 -33.67 11.34
CA VAL A 118 14.00 -34.99 10.96
C VAL A 118 13.36 -35.59 12.20
N GLU A 119 12.05 -35.80 12.14
CA GLU A 119 11.31 -36.38 13.25
C GLU A 119 11.59 -37.89 13.31
N LEU A 120 12.51 -38.29 14.19
CA LEU A 120 12.92 -39.67 14.40
C LEU A 120 11.89 -40.42 15.26
N LYS A 121 10.68 -40.61 14.72
CA LYS A 121 9.59 -41.31 15.43
C LYS A 121 9.85 -42.81 15.65
N HIS A 122 10.67 -43.42 14.79
CA HIS A 122 10.90 -44.87 14.78
C HIS A 122 12.39 -45.17 14.61
N GLN A 123 12.86 -46.26 15.24
CA GLN A 123 14.28 -46.64 15.24
C GLN A 123 14.79 -47.09 13.86
N ASP A 124 13.89 -47.48 12.96
CA ASP A 124 14.26 -47.85 11.60
C ASP A 124 14.72 -46.67 10.76
N VAL A 125 14.37 -45.43 11.13
CA VAL A 125 14.75 -44.21 10.39
C VAL A 125 16.28 -43.97 10.39
N PHE A 126 17.02 -44.55 11.34
CA PHE A 126 18.48 -44.48 11.37
C PHE A 126 19.17 -45.38 10.35
N ASN A 127 18.52 -46.48 9.94
CA ASN A 127 19.09 -47.48 9.03
C ASN A 127 18.66 -47.27 7.56
N HIS A 128 17.63 -46.46 7.32
CA HIS A 128 17.31 -45.98 5.98
C HIS A 128 18.25 -44.82 5.66
N GLY A 129 18.78 -44.77 4.44
CA GLY A 129 19.69 -43.70 4.01
C GLY A 129 19.11 -42.30 4.24
N SER A 130 19.96 -41.26 4.16
CA SER A 130 19.52 -39.87 4.38
C SER A 130 18.22 -39.58 3.64
N PRO A 131 17.20 -38.96 4.28
CA PRO A 131 15.95 -38.58 3.64
C PRO A 131 16.14 -37.71 2.37
N TYR A 132 17.32 -37.10 2.24
CA TYR A 132 17.73 -36.26 1.11
C TYR A 132 18.54 -37.00 0.04
N ASN A 133 18.95 -38.24 0.30
CA ASN A 133 19.73 -39.03 -0.64
C ASN A 133 18.80 -39.84 -1.54
N VAL A 134 18.40 -39.21 -2.64
CA VAL A 134 17.67 -39.87 -3.72
C VAL A 134 18.70 -40.59 -4.62
N PRO A 135 18.60 -41.92 -4.82
CA PRO A 135 19.47 -42.59 -5.78
C PRO A 135 19.23 -42.05 -7.19
N ALA A 136 20.31 -41.81 -7.93
CA ALA A 136 20.24 -41.27 -9.28
C ALA A 136 19.31 -42.14 -10.16
N GLY A 137 18.29 -41.52 -10.75
CA GLY A 137 17.29 -42.19 -11.60
C GLY A 137 15.98 -42.60 -10.92
N GLN A 138 15.88 -42.54 -9.59
CA GLN A 138 14.69 -43.00 -8.83
C GLN A 138 13.98 -41.87 -8.05
N GLY A 139 14.09 -40.63 -8.51
CA GLY A 139 13.58 -39.46 -7.79
C GLY A 139 12.14 -39.09 -8.09
N THR A 140 11.42 -38.67 -7.04
CA THR A 140 10.07 -38.06 -7.10
C THR A 140 10.08 -36.61 -7.61
N ILE A 141 11.24 -36.07 -7.98
CA ILE A 141 11.40 -34.69 -8.44
C ILE A 141 11.25 -34.65 -9.96
N ASN A 142 10.24 -33.92 -10.44
CA ASN A 142 10.04 -33.63 -11.86
C ASN A 142 11.17 -32.71 -12.37
N LEU A 143 12.00 -33.21 -13.30
CA LEU A 143 13.14 -32.50 -13.88
C LEU A 143 12.76 -31.65 -15.10
N ASP A 144 11.50 -31.69 -15.56
CA ASP A 144 11.06 -31.05 -16.80
C ASP A 144 11.31 -29.54 -16.80
N LYS A 145 11.18 -28.90 -15.63
CA LYS A 145 11.46 -27.46 -15.48
C LYS A 145 12.94 -27.12 -15.66
N VAL A 146 13.83 -27.98 -15.18
CA VAL A 146 15.28 -27.79 -15.31
C VAL A 146 15.70 -28.03 -16.75
N ILE A 147 15.15 -29.08 -17.36
CA ILE A 147 15.33 -29.38 -18.79
C ILE A 147 14.90 -28.17 -19.64
N ALA A 148 13.68 -27.67 -19.43
CA ALA A 148 13.14 -26.53 -20.16
C ALA A 148 13.98 -25.24 -19.98
N HIS A 149 14.54 -25.02 -18.78
CA HIS A 149 15.43 -23.88 -18.55
C HIS A 149 16.71 -23.97 -19.39
N TYR A 150 17.37 -25.13 -19.40
CA TYR A 150 18.60 -25.31 -20.17
C TYR A 150 18.36 -25.35 -21.69
N GLU A 151 17.24 -25.91 -22.14
CA GLU A 151 16.83 -25.82 -23.55
C GLU A 151 16.66 -24.37 -23.99
N LYS A 152 15.99 -23.54 -23.18
CA LYS A 152 15.84 -22.10 -23.44
C LYS A 152 17.19 -21.38 -23.48
N GLN A 153 18.05 -21.65 -22.50
CA GLN A 153 19.38 -21.04 -22.42
C GLN A 153 20.27 -21.42 -23.61
N ASN A 154 20.18 -22.66 -24.08
CA ASN A 154 20.90 -23.10 -25.27
C ASN A 154 20.37 -22.42 -26.54
N ALA A 155 19.05 -22.32 -26.69
CA ALA A 155 18.43 -21.64 -27.82
C ALA A 155 18.81 -20.15 -27.88
N GLU A 156 18.86 -19.46 -26.74
CA GLU A 156 19.30 -18.06 -26.64
C GLU A 156 20.78 -17.91 -27.04
N GLN A 157 21.66 -18.80 -26.56
CA GLN A 157 23.07 -18.79 -26.95
C GLN A 157 23.28 -19.09 -28.44
N GLU A 158 22.47 -19.98 -29.03
CA GLU A 158 22.51 -20.25 -30.47
C GLU A 158 22.09 -19.01 -31.27
N GLN A 159 21.04 -18.31 -30.85
CA GLN A 159 20.61 -17.05 -31.47
C GLN A 159 21.73 -16.00 -31.38
N GLU A 160 22.35 -15.82 -30.21
CA GLU A 160 23.48 -14.91 -30.03
C GLU A 160 24.69 -15.28 -30.89
N ARG A 161 25.00 -16.58 -31.03
CA ARG A 161 26.06 -17.08 -31.91
C ARG A 161 25.74 -16.80 -33.38
N LEU A 162 24.50 -17.01 -33.81
CA LEU A 162 24.04 -16.73 -35.17
C LEU A 162 24.06 -15.23 -35.46
N GLU A 163 23.59 -14.40 -34.53
CA GLU A 163 23.67 -12.94 -34.65
C GLU A 163 25.12 -12.46 -34.69
N ARG A 164 26.00 -13.04 -33.87
CA ARG A 164 27.43 -12.75 -33.90
C ARG A 164 28.07 -13.19 -35.21
N ALA A 165 27.66 -14.33 -35.77
CA ALA A 165 28.12 -14.80 -37.08
C ALA A 165 27.62 -13.88 -38.22
N GLN A 166 26.38 -13.40 -38.15
CA GLN A 166 25.80 -12.47 -39.13
C GLN A 166 26.41 -11.07 -39.06
N LYS A 167 26.52 -10.50 -37.84
CA LYS A 167 27.17 -9.20 -37.58
C LYS A 167 28.69 -9.27 -37.81
N GLY A 168 29.28 -10.43 -37.59
CA GLY A 168 30.71 -10.73 -37.72
C GLY A 168 31.14 -11.28 -39.08
N GLY A 169 30.29 -11.17 -40.12
CA GLY A 169 30.65 -11.46 -41.52
C GLY A 169 31.85 -10.67 -42.08
N GLY A 170 32.53 -9.86 -41.26
CA GLY A 170 33.85 -9.34 -41.51
C GLY A 170 34.79 -9.56 -40.31
N LYS A 171 35.65 -10.58 -40.42
CA LYS A 171 36.88 -10.81 -39.63
C LYS A 171 36.71 -11.26 -38.17
N GLN A 172 36.92 -12.56 -37.92
CA GLN A 172 37.70 -12.99 -36.75
C GLN A 172 38.71 -14.07 -37.17
N SER A 173 39.98 -13.77 -36.91
CA SER A 173 41.16 -14.60 -37.12
C SER A 173 41.17 -15.76 -36.14
N ILE A 174 41.38 -16.96 -36.67
CA ILE A 174 41.69 -18.17 -35.93
C ILE A 174 43.04 -17.96 -35.24
N SER A 175 43.05 -17.78 -33.92
CA SER A 175 44.27 -17.91 -33.11
C SER A 175 44.38 -19.36 -32.65
N THR A 176 45.00 -20.19 -33.49
CA THR A 176 45.55 -21.49 -33.08
C THR A 176 46.69 -21.23 -32.08
N ALA A 177 46.43 -21.39 -30.79
CA ALA A 177 47.51 -21.64 -29.83
C ALA A 177 47.81 -23.14 -29.89
N SER A 178 48.98 -23.48 -30.45
CA SER A 178 49.57 -24.79 -30.27
C SER A 178 49.94 -24.98 -28.79
N TRP A 179 49.91 -26.24 -28.37
CA TRP A 179 50.39 -26.75 -27.08
C TRP A 179 51.79 -26.24 -26.71
#